data_AF-A0A3D4ETZ9-F1
#
_entry.id   AF-A0A3D4ETZ9-F1
#
_cell.length_a   1.000
_cell.length_b   1.000
_cell.length_c   1.000
_cell.angle_alpha   90.00
_cell.angle_beta   90.00
_cell.angle_gamma   90.00
#
_symmetry.space_group_name_H-M   'P 1'
#
loop_
_entity.id
_entity.type
_entity.pdbx_description
1 polymer ?
#
loop_
_entity_poly.entity_id
_entity_poly.type
_entity_poly.pdbx_seq_one_letter_code
_entity_poly.pdbx_strand_id
1 'polypeptide(L)'
;SFISAASFQDTTRVLTDAATLGKVDTLRGFKENVILGHLIPAGTGFPIHKNSDFEMTVEEPEPVAEKPEGEDDETLSEGEAPKVEAAGE
;
A
#
# COMPACT_ATOMS: atom_id res chain seq x y z
N SER A 1 27.75 -2.95 -3.07
CA SER A 1 27.09 -2.07 -4.04
C SER A 1 27.86 -2.01 -5.34
N PHE A 2 27.28 -2.53 -6.43
CA PHE A 2 27.88 -2.39 -7.77
C PHE A 2 27.61 -1.00 -8.35
N ILE A 3 26.51 -0.34 -7.96
CA ILE A 3 26.17 1.03 -8.37
C ILE A 3 27.23 2.01 -7.86
N SER A 4 27.62 1.85 -6.60
CA SER A 4 28.69 2.65 -5.98
C SER A 4 30.07 2.35 -6.58
N ALA A 5 30.33 1.10 -6.95
CA ALA A 5 31.61 0.71 -7.55
C ALA A 5 31.76 1.23 -8.99
N ALA A 6 30.71 1.06 -9.82
CA ALA A 6 30.71 1.44 -11.22
C ALA A 6 30.83 2.96 -11.46
N SER A 7 30.48 3.76 -10.45
CA SER A 7 30.53 5.24 -10.50
C SER A 7 31.88 5.85 -10.15
N PHE A 8 32.90 5.06 -9.79
CA PHE A 8 34.25 5.59 -9.61
C PHE A 8 35.07 5.43 -10.90
N GLN A 9 35.37 4.19 -11.28
CA GLN A 9 36.14 3.80 -12.46
C GLN A 9 35.72 2.41 -12.93
N ASP A 10 36.23 1.97 -14.09
CA ASP A 10 36.03 0.63 -14.66
C ASP A 10 34.55 0.22 -14.83
N THR A 11 33.69 1.19 -15.14
CA THR A 11 32.22 1.05 -15.20
C THR A 11 31.77 -0.15 -16.03
N THR A 12 32.30 -0.33 -17.23
CA THR A 12 31.92 -1.43 -18.14
C THR A 12 32.20 -2.79 -17.53
N ARG A 13 33.38 -2.97 -16.91
CA ARG A 13 33.77 -4.23 -16.27
C ARG A 13 32.86 -4.53 -15.07
N VAL A 14 32.67 -3.53 -14.20
CA VAL A 14 31.86 -3.69 -12.98
C VAL A 14 30.40 -4.01 -13.30
N LEU A 15 29.82 -3.36 -14.32
CA LEU A 15 28.44 -3.64 -14.74
C LEU A 15 28.30 -5.01 -15.41
N THR A 16 29.28 -5.42 -16.21
CA THR A 16 29.26 -6.75 -16.87
C THR A 16 29.34 -7.87 -15.85
N ASP A 17 30.25 -7.76 -14.88
CA ASP A 17 30.39 -8.75 -13.80
C ASP A 17 29.13 -8.80 -12.92
N ALA A 18 28.49 -7.66 -12.67
CA ALA A 18 27.25 -7.61 -11.89
C ALA A 18 26.07 -8.23 -12.64
N ALA A 19 25.94 -7.95 -13.94
CA ALA A 19 24.87 -8.49 -14.78
C ALA A 19 24.99 -10.01 -14.99
N THR A 20 26.20 -10.50 -15.25
CA THR A 20 26.46 -11.95 -15.41
C THR A 20 26.23 -12.74 -14.13
N LEU A 21 26.51 -12.15 -12.97
CA LEU A 21 26.28 -12.77 -11.66
C LEU A 21 24.88 -12.49 -11.08
N GLY A 22 24.03 -11.71 -11.77
CA GLY A 22 22.71 -11.34 -11.28
C GLY A 22 22.73 -10.61 -9.92
N LYS A 23 23.75 -9.77 -9.68
CA LYS A 23 23.91 -9.08 -8.39
C LYS A 23 22.81 -8.05 -8.16
N VAL A 24 22.22 -8.07 -6.98
CA VAL A 24 21.23 -7.08 -6.53
C VAL A 24 21.87 -6.12 -5.54
N ASP A 25 21.62 -4.82 -5.70
CA ASP A 25 22.07 -3.80 -4.76
C ASP A 25 20.98 -3.48 -3.73
N THR A 26 21.36 -3.42 -2.46
CA THR A 26 20.40 -3.21 -1.35
C THR A 26 20.31 -1.76 -0.90
N LEU A 27 21.03 -0.84 -1.54
CA LEU A 27 20.93 0.61 -1.31
C LEU A 27 21.14 1.02 0.16
N ARG A 28 22.06 0.37 0.87
CA ARG A 28 22.36 0.64 2.29
C ARG A 28 23.50 1.64 2.50
N GLY A 29 24.25 1.93 1.44
CA GLY A 29 25.43 2.77 1.43
C GLY A 29 25.13 4.22 1.07
N PHE A 30 26.05 5.10 1.45
CA PHE A 30 25.94 6.53 1.16
C PHE A 30 25.95 6.82 -0.34
N LYS A 31 26.94 6.29 -1.07
CA LYS A 31 27.19 6.67 -2.47
C LYS A 31 26.05 6.27 -3.42
N GLU A 32 25.52 5.07 -3.25
CA GLU A 32 24.38 4.59 -4.05
C GLU A 32 23.11 5.39 -3.83
N ASN A 33 22.77 5.73 -2.58
CA ASN A 33 21.61 6.58 -2.30
C ASN A 33 21.79 7.99 -2.88
N VAL A 34 23.00 8.56 -2.82
CA VAL A 34 23.29 9.85 -3.48
C VAL A 34 23.12 9.77 -4.99
N ILE A 35 23.62 8.72 -5.64
CA ILE A 35 23.53 8.54 -7.10
C ILE A 35 22.08 8.41 -7.56
N LEU A 36 21.24 7.73 -6.77
CA LEU A 36 19.82 7.49 -7.09
C LEU A 36 18.89 8.62 -6.63
N GLY A 37 19.39 9.59 -5.86
CA GLY A 37 18.59 10.68 -5.31
C GLY A 37 17.72 10.27 -4.11
N HIS A 38 18.03 9.13 -3.47
CA HIS A 38 17.39 8.71 -2.24
C HIS A 38 17.98 9.47 -1.04
N LEU A 39 17.23 9.50 0.06
CA LEU A 39 17.73 10.07 1.29
C LEU A 39 18.95 9.26 1.77
N ILE A 40 20.03 9.96 2.13
CA ILE A 40 21.27 9.31 2.57
C ILE A 40 21.10 8.64 3.94
N PRO A 41 21.74 7.48 4.19
CA PRO A 41 21.70 6.79 5.48
C PRO A 41 22.61 7.45 6.52
N ALA A 42 22.57 8.77 6.64
CA ALA A 42 23.36 9.56 7.58
C ALA A 42 22.58 10.80 8.04
N GLY A 43 22.88 11.30 9.23
CA GLY A 43 22.24 12.49 9.80
C GLY A 43 20.72 12.36 9.89
N THR A 44 20.00 13.26 9.22
CA THR A 44 18.52 13.30 9.20
C THR A 44 17.89 12.11 8.46
N GLY A 45 18.65 11.36 7.67
CA GLY A 45 18.15 10.16 6.97
C GLY A 45 18.27 8.84 7.72
N PHE A 46 18.84 8.85 8.93
CA PHE A 46 18.96 7.67 9.79
C PHE A 46 17.62 7.09 10.32
N PRO A 47 16.59 7.90 10.66
CA PRO A 47 15.31 7.37 11.14
C PRO A 47 14.58 6.53 10.09
N ILE A 48 14.64 6.94 8.82
CA ILE A 48 13.93 6.30 7.70
C ILE A 48 14.52 4.93 7.35
N HIS A 49 15.82 4.74 7.57
CA HIS A 49 16.49 3.44 7.39
C HIS A 49 16.35 2.51 8.61
N LYS A 50 16.01 3.05 9.80
CA LYS A 50 15.75 2.27 11.01
C LYS A 50 14.29 1.81 11.13
N ASN A 51 13.36 2.59 10.59
CA ASN A 51 11.92 2.35 10.70
C ASN A 51 11.30 1.95 9.35
N SER A 52 11.99 1.12 8.55
CA SER A 52 11.36 0.53 7.36
C SER A 52 10.36 -0.56 7.80
N ASP A 53 9.29 -0.15 8.45
CA ASP A 53 8.08 -0.95 8.56
C ASP A 53 7.40 -0.89 7.19
N PHE A 54 7.45 -2.00 6.47
CA PHE A 54 6.71 -2.16 5.23
C PHE A 54 5.22 -2.29 5.57
N GLU A 55 4.44 -1.23 5.36
CA GLU A 55 2.99 -1.39 5.24
C GLU A 55 2.68 -1.96 3.86
N MET A 56 2.53 -3.30 3.77
CA MET A 56 1.82 -3.90 2.64
C MET A 56 0.32 -3.67 2.83
N THR A 57 -0.17 -2.51 2.40
CA THR A 57 -1.61 -2.28 2.19
C THR A 57 -1.95 -2.57 0.74
N VAL A 58 -2.08 -3.86 0.41
CA VAL A 58 -2.96 -4.27 -0.69
C VAL A 58 -4.25 -4.73 -0.03
N GLU A 59 -5.13 -3.77 0.27
CA GLU A 59 -6.52 -4.08 0.55
C GLU A 59 -7.15 -4.43 -0.80
N GLU A 60 -7.32 -5.73 -1.06
CA GLU A 60 -8.06 -6.18 -2.24
C GLU A 60 -9.44 -5.52 -2.19
N PRO A 61 -9.85 -4.74 -3.22
CA PRO A 61 -11.13 -4.06 -3.17
C PRO A 61 -12.23 -5.11 -3.10
N GLU A 62 -13.04 -5.08 -2.03
CA GLU A 62 -14.21 -5.93 -1.93
C GLU A 62 -15.11 -5.69 -3.16
N PRO A 63 -15.59 -6.75 -3.82
CA PRO A 63 -16.45 -6.58 -4.98
C PRO A 63 -17.73 -5.88 -4.53
N VAL A 64 -17.90 -4.63 -4.99
CA VAL A 64 -19.13 -3.87 -4.81
C VAL A 64 -20.24 -4.63 -5.53
N ALA A 65 -21.06 -5.37 -4.77
CA ALA A 65 -22.29 -5.92 -5.28
C ALA A 65 -23.24 -4.76 -5.58
N GLU A 66 -23.43 -4.45 -6.88
CA GLU A 66 -24.52 -3.60 -7.34
C GLU A 66 -25.85 -4.20 -6.84
N LYS A 67 -26.54 -3.49 -5.96
CA LYS A 67 -27.96 -3.76 -5.69
C LYS A 67 -28.75 -3.19 -6.87
N PRO A 68 -29.55 -4.00 -7.59
CA PRO A 68 -30.48 -3.43 -8.55
C PRO A 68 -31.54 -2.62 -7.78
N GLU A 69 -31.71 -1.37 -8.21
CA GLU A 69 -32.82 -0.50 -7.84
C GLU A 69 -34.12 -0.98 -8.48
N GLY A 70 -35.23 -0.81 -7.75
CA GLY A 70 -36.59 -0.87 -8.27
C GLY A 70 -37.31 -2.19 -8.02
N GLU A 71 -38.33 -2.18 -7.17
CA GLU A 71 -39.70 -2.04 -7.64
C GLU A 71 -40.64 -2.00 -6.44
N ASP A 72 -41.44 -0.95 -6.44
CA ASP A 72 -42.53 -0.71 -5.52
C ASP A 72 -43.63 -1.73 -5.79
N ASP A 73 -44.12 -2.43 -4.76
CA ASP A 73 -45.46 -3.00 -4.81
C ASP A 73 -46.10 -2.91 -3.42
N GLU A 74 -47.04 -1.97 -3.32
CA GLU A 74 -48.07 -1.99 -2.30
C GLU A 74 -49.02 -3.18 -2.56
N THR A 75 -49.42 -3.87 -1.49
CA THR A 75 -50.71 -4.61 -1.27
C THR A 75 -50.42 -5.87 -0.44
N LEU A 76 -51.21 -6.37 0.51
CA LEU A 76 -52.48 -6.02 1.16
C LEU A 76 -52.61 -6.98 2.37
N SER A 77 -53.15 -6.49 3.50
CA SER A 77 -53.96 -7.24 4.50
C SER A 77 -53.31 -8.42 5.26
N GLU A 78 -53.59 -8.80 6.50
CA GLU A 78 -54.67 -8.62 7.48
C GLU A 78 -53.96 -8.60 8.86
N GLY A 79 -54.30 -7.78 9.85
CA GLY A 79 -55.54 -7.85 10.61
C GLY A 79 -55.25 -8.44 12.01
N GLU A 80 -54.93 -7.61 12.99
CA GLU A 80 -55.27 -7.90 14.39
C GLU A 80 -55.36 -6.59 15.21
N ALA A 81 -56.60 -6.14 15.43
CA ALA A 81 -56.99 -5.40 16.61
C ALA A 81 -57.82 -6.38 17.48
N PRO A 82 -58.12 -6.11 18.78
CA PRO A 82 -57.92 -4.86 19.51
C PRO A 82 -57.42 -5.06 20.97
N LYS A 83 -56.97 -3.98 21.62
CA LYS A 83 -57.41 -3.75 23.01
C LYS A 83 -57.46 -2.26 23.37
N VAL A 84 -58.66 -1.90 23.78
CA VAL A 84 -59.17 -0.63 24.27
C VAL A 84 -58.63 -0.37 25.68
N GLU A 85 -58.15 0.84 25.94
CA GLU A 85 -58.23 1.56 27.22
C GLU A 85 -57.93 3.04 26.89
N ALA A 86 -58.96 3.81 26.53
CA ALA A 86 -59.73 4.69 27.42
C ALA A 86 -58.93 5.92 27.85
N ALA A 87 -59.32 7.05 27.26
CA ALA A 87 -58.88 8.40 27.57
C ALA A 87 -59.34 8.87 28.96
N GLY A 88 -58.66 9.89 29.48
CA GLY A 88 -59.35 10.97 30.18
C GLY A 88 -58.78 11.39 31.53
N GLU A 89 -58.30 12.65 31.53
CA GLU A 89 -58.10 13.60 32.65
C GLU A 89 -56.84 13.46 33.52
#